data_AF-A0A0A9VXP2-F1
#
_entry.id   AF-A0A0A9VXP2-F1
#
_cell.length_a   1.000
_cell.length_b   1.000
_cell.length_c   1.000
_cell.angle_alpha   90.00
_cell.angle_beta   90.00
_cell.angle_gamma   90.00
#
_symmetry.space_group_name_H-M   'P 1'
#
loop_
_entity.id
_entity.type
_entity.pdbx_description
1 polymer ?
#
loop_
_entity_poly.entity_id
_entity_poly.type
_entity_poly.pdbx_seq_one_letter_code
_entity_poly.pdbx_strand_id
1 'polypeptide(L)'
;SSHRDKMRSEGLLFISQLFLVSCLPEVSTPVGTVKGIIQETINGRRIRSIVSGRSFLGIPYAEPPVGPLRFKDPKPFGPWNDVLNATSPPNKCLQSNKRGVGNEDCLYLNVHTPELSQNDKLDVIFLIHGGSFQEGFGHRHGPEYLLDEKNVVLVTMNYRLGVLGFLSLQDDVLPGNMGLKDQLLALKWVNANIAAFGGDPSRVTLVGCSAGGASVHFHVLSSQSKGLFHKAVALSGTALNPWAINRDARVKTLQISLALDCPTDNSQAIVECLREKPAEIVTRQAELFVEYLGYDFMAIIPVIEKPHESAFISKWPEEIIRSGLANDVPFLVTYTDDDALFASAEIFTNSSAVEELNANWDDILPIMLFYQQ
;
A
#
# COMPACT_ATOMS: atom_id res chain seq x y z
N SER A 1 37.37 -35.27 72.75
CA SER A 1 37.75 -33.93 73.21
C SER A 1 38.37 -33.19 72.02
N SER A 2 37.81 -32.04 71.61
CA SER A 2 38.39 -31.02 70.69
C SER A 2 38.68 -31.44 69.23
N HIS A 3 37.87 -31.01 68.24
CA HIS A 3 38.12 -29.89 67.29
C HIS A 3 39.30 -30.13 66.32
N ARG A 4 39.29 -29.89 65.00
CA ARG A 4 38.40 -29.32 63.96
C ARG A 4 39.11 -29.61 62.61
N ASP A 5 38.37 -29.80 61.51
CA ASP A 5 38.61 -29.22 60.15
C ASP A 5 37.86 -30.03 59.07
N LYS A 6 36.76 -29.50 58.55
CA LYS A 6 36.61 -28.79 57.25
C LYS A 6 36.50 -29.72 56.05
N MET A 7 35.26 -29.91 55.59
CA MET A 7 34.99 -30.01 54.15
C MET A 7 33.73 -29.18 53.83
N ARG A 8 33.92 -28.22 52.93
CA ARG A 8 32.90 -27.37 52.32
C ARG A 8 31.98 -28.24 51.47
N SER A 9 30.67 -28.09 51.62
CA SER A 9 29.71 -28.41 50.55
C SER A 9 29.08 -27.11 50.08
N GLU A 10 29.42 -26.71 48.87
CA GLU A 10 28.78 -25.63 48.13
C GLU A 10 27.32 -26.02 47.86
N GLY A 11 26.38 -25.21 48.34
CA GLY A 11 24.98 -25.33 47.98
C GLY A 11 24.77 -24.75 46.59
N LEU A 12 24.52 -25.61 45.60
CA LEU A 12 23.95 -25.19 44.32
C LEU A 12 22.53 -24.67 44.56
N LEU A 13 22.37 -23.35 44.52
CA LEU A 13 21.08 -22.69 44.30
C LEU A 13 20.68 -22.93 42.84
N PHE A 14 19.79 -23.90 42.61
CA PHE A 14 19.06 -24.01 41.34
C PHE A 14 18.10 -22.83 41.23
N ILE A 15 18.52 -21.78 40.53
CA ILE A 15 17.60 -20.75 40.03
C ILE A 15 16.88 -21.40 38.86
N SER A 16 15.65 -21.85 39.08
CA SER A 16 14.75 -22.20 37.98
C SER A 16 14.43 -20.92 37.21
N GLN A 17 15.11 -20.70 36.09
CA GLN A 17 14.64 -19.77 35.07
C GLN A 17 13.32 -20.33 34.55
N LEU A 18 12.20 -19.88 35.11
CA LEU A 18 10.93 -19.94 34.40
C LEU A 18 11.11 -19.09 33.14
N PHE A 19 11.34 -19.74 32.00
CA PHE A 19 11.02 -19.13 30.72
C PHE A 19 9.52 -18.87 30.74
N LEU A 20 9.13 -17.62 31.04
CA LEU A 20 7.84 -17.10 30.62
C LEU A 20 7.81 -17.25 29.11
N VAL A 21 7.16 -18.31 28.63
CA VAL A 21 6.72 -18.38 27.23
C VAL A 21 5.76 -17.20 27.09
N SER A 22 6.25 -16.08 26.54
CA SER A 22 5.37 -14.96 26.22
C SER A 22 4.37 -15.49 25.20
N CYS A 23 3.13 -15.65 25.63
CA CYS A 23 2.07 -16.06 24.73
C CYS A 23 1.84 -14.93 23.74
N LEU A 24 2.25 -15.14 22.49
CA LEU A 24 2.03 -14.18 21.42
C LEU A 24 0.51 -14.00 21.20
N PRO A 25 0.05 -12.78 20.88
CA PRO A 25 -1.38 -12.51 20.75
C PRO A 25 -1.99 -13.27 19.58
N GLU A 26 -3.13 -13.91 19.82
CA GLU A 26 -3.94 -14.56 18.78
C GLU A 26 -5.31 -13.89 18.69
N VAL A 27 -5.79 -13.71 17.45
CA VAL A 27 -7.10 -13.12 17.15
C VAL A 27 -7.83 -14.03 16.16
N SER A 28 -9.04 -14.46 16.52
CA SER A 28 -9.92 -15.19 15.61
C SER A 28 -10.73 -14.22 14.77
N THR A 29 -10.52 -14.25 13.46
CA THR A 29 -11.29 -13.49 12.47
C THR A 29 -12.31 -14.40 11.78
N PRO A 30 -13.31 -13.85 11.07
CA PRO A 30 -14.21 -14.65 10.23
C PRO A 30 -13.51 -15.54 9.18
N VAL A 31 -12.30 -15.18 8.74
CA VAL A 31 -11.53 -15.94 7.74
C VAL A 31 -10.46 -16.85 8.35
N GLY A 32 -10.28 -16.83 9.68
CA GLY A 32 -9.34 -17.71 10.38
C GLY A 32 -8.59 -17.02 11.51
N THR A 33 -7.82 -17.81 12.26
CA THR A 33 -7.05 -17.31 13.41
C THR A 33 -5.69 -16.75 12.95
N VAL A 34 -5.30 -15.62 13.52
CA VAL A 34 -4.05 -14.92 13.23
C VAL A 34 -3.24 -14.75 14.51
N LYS A 35 -1.97 -15.11 14.46
CA LYS A 35 -0.99 -14.93 15.53
C LYS A 35 -0.06 -13.77 15.22
N GLY A 36 0.01 -12.79 16.12
CA GLY A 36 0.80 -11.57 15.98
C GLY A 36 1.97 -11.49 16.96
N ILE A 37 2.48 -10.28 17.13
CA ILE A 37 3.52 -9.92 18.10
C ILE A 37 3.05 -8.83 19.05
N ILE A 38 3.69 -8.80 20.22
CA ILE A 38 3.67 -7.62 21.07
C ILE A 38 4.70 -6.62 20.51
N GLN A 39 4.28 -5.39 20.30
CA GLN A 39 5.13 -4.28 19.88
C GLN A 39 5.18 -3.21 20.95
N GLU A 40 6.39 -2.87 21.38
CA GLU A 40 6.63 -1.76 22.29
C GLU A 40 6.57 -0.44 21.52
N THR A 41 5.93 0.56 22.13
CA THR A 41 5.88 1.92 21.60
C THR A 41 7.06 2.74 22.12
N ILE A 42 7.36 3.89 21.50
CA ILE A 42 8.63 4.62 21.71
C ILE A 42 8.72 5.21 23.13
N ASN A 43 7.59 5.56 23.76
CA ASN A 43 7.59 6.25 25.06
C ASN A 43 6.87 5.52 26.20
N GLY A 44 6.42 4.26 26.01
CA GLY A 44 5.81 3.42 27.05
C GLY A 44 4.97 4.22 28.05
N ARG A 45 3.84 4.80 27.59
CA ARG A 45 3.03 5.84 28.26
C ARG A 45 3.44 6.12 29.71
N ARG A 46 4.09 7.27 29.92
CA ARG A 46 4.38 7.83 31.25
C ARG A 46 3.20 7.55 32.19
N ILE A 47 3.49 6.79 33.25
CA ILE A 47 2.62 6.38 34.37
C ILE A 47 2.04 4.94 34.23
N ARG A 48 2.86 3.98 34.71
CA ARG A 48 2.52 2.59 35.12
C ARG A 48 2.08 1.62 34.00
N SER A 49 2.93 0.61 33.80
CA SER A 49 2.80 -0.55 32.89
C SER A 49 3.33 -0.30 31.48
N ILE A 50 4.18 -1.22 31.02
CA ILE A 50 4.60 -1.34 29.62
C ILE A 50 3.32 -1.36 28.77
N VAL A 51 3.15 -0.41 27.84
CA VAL A 51 2.04 -0.45 26.89
C VAL A 51 2.49 -1.35 25.74
N SER A 52 1.97 -2.57 25.73
CA SER A 52 2.24 -3.55 24.69
C SER A 52 1.16 -3.46 23.61
N GLY A 53 1.41 -2.70 22.55
CA GLY A 53 0.58 -2.78 21.34
C GLY A 53 0.63 -4.19 20.75
N ARG A 54 -0.40 -4.59 20.01
CA ARG A 54 -0.41 -5.84 19.24
C ARG A 54 -0.28 -5.51 17.77
N SER A 55 0.65 -6.19 17.11
CA SER A 55 0.89 -6.05 15.67
C SER A 55 0.74 -7.40 15.00
N PHE A 56 -0.03 -7.44 13.92
CA PHE A 56 -0.23 -8.59 13.06
C PHE A 56 0.26 -8.20 11.68
N LEU A 57 1.38 -8.79 11.26
CA LEU A 57 2.13 -8.41 10.08
C LEU A 57 1.96 -9.45 8.98
N GLY A 58 1.60 -9.03 7.77
CA GLY A 58 1.52 -9.92 6.63
C GLY A 58 0.27 -10.81 6.58
N ILE A 59 -0.90 -10.25 6.90
CA ILE A 59 -2.18 -10.96 6.71
C ILE A 59 -2.58 -10.87 5.23
N PRO A 60 -2.78 -12.01 4.51
CA PRO A 60 -3.20 -11.97 3.12
C PRO A 60 -4.66 -11.53 3.04
N TYR A 61 -4.92 -10.49 2.23
CA TYR A 61 -6.29 -10.08 1.92
C TYR A 61 -6.75 -10.56 0.53
N ALA A 62 -5.81 -11.03 -0.30
CA ALA A 62 -6.07 -11.51 -1.65
C ALA A 62 -5.19 -12.74 -1.99
N GLU A 63 -5.65 -13.54 -2.95
CA GLU A 63 -4.82 -14.56 -3.60
C GLU A 63 -3.58 -13.91 -4.25
N PRO A 64 -2.41 -14.56 -4.22
CA PRO A 64 -1.21 -14.07 -4.88
C PRO A 64 -1.47 -13.79 -6.38
N PRO A 65 -1.22 -12.59 -6.89
CA PRO A 65 -1.55 -12.20 -8.27
C PRO A 65 -0.53 -12.72 -9.30
N VAL A 66 -0.12 -13.98 -9.18
CA VAL A 66 0.92 -14.63 -9.99
C VAL A 66 0.32 -15.43 -11.15
N GLY A 67 1.13 -15.69 -12.18
CA GLY A 67 0.74 -16.54 -13.31
C GLY A 67 -0.56 -16.07 -13.99
N PRO A 68 -1.61 -16.91 -14.06
CA PRO A 68 -2.88 -16.52 -14.68
C PRO A 68 -3.59 -15.31 -14.01
N LEU A 69 -3.29 -15.05 -12.72
CA LEU A 69 -3.87 -13.92 -11.97
C LEU A 69 -3.12 -12.60 -12.21
N ARG A 70 -1.95 -12.63 -12.84
CA ARG A 70 -1.25 -11.41 -13.25
C ARG A 70 -2.15 -10.62 -14.21
N PHE A 71 -2.26 -9.32 -13.96
CA PHE A 71 -3.14 -8.39 -14.69
C PHE A 71 -4.65 -8.70 -14.60
N LYS A 72 -5.08 -9.46 -13.59
CA LYS A 72 -6.49 -9.64 -13.27
C LYS A 72 -6.87 -8.87 -12.00
N ASP A 73 -8.16 -8.58 -11.87
CA ASP A 73 -8.75 -8.09 -10.63
C ASP A 73 -8.39 -9.04 -9.48
N PRO A 74 -8.09 -8.52 -8.27
CA PRO A 74 -7.68 -9.36 -7.16
C PRO A 74 -8.84 -10.24 -6.67
N LYS A 75 -8.51 -11.44 -6.22
CA LYS A 75 -9.47 -12.38 -5.64
C LYS A 75 -9.26 -12.44 -4.12
N PRO A 76 -10.31 -12.49 -3.29
CA PRO A 76 -10.16 -12.70 -1.86
C PRO A 76 -9.36 -13.98 -1.57
N PHE A 77 -8.43 -13.95 -0.61
CA PHE A 77 -7.59 -15.11 -0.26
C PHE A 77 -8.42 -16.33 0.20
N GLY A 78 -9.59 -16.10 0.79
CA GLY A 78 -10.45 -17.12 1.37
C GLY A 78 -10.09 -17.47 2.82
N PRO A 79 -10.88 -18.35 3.47
CA PRO A 79 -10.63 -18.76 4.84
C PRO A 79 -9.50 -19.80 4.94
N TRP A 80 -8.81 -19.81 6.09
CA TRP A 80 -7.77 -20.79 6.43
C TRP A 80 -8.08 -21.52 7.74
N ASN A 81 -7.63 -22.78 7.86
CA ASN A 81 -7.90 -23.62 9.03
C ASN A 81 -6.81 -23.51 10.11
N ASP A 82 -5.55 -23.46 9.70
CA ASP A 82 -4.40 -23.40 10.62
C ASP A 82 -4.15 -21.96 11.10
N VAL A 83 -3.55 -21.80 12.27
CA VAL A 83 -3.21 -20.45 12.79
C VAL A 83 -2.18 -19.80 11.86
N LEU A 84 -2.56 -18.67 11.23
CA LEU A 84 -1.67 -17.89 10.38
C LEU A 84 -0.63 -17.16 11.24
N ASN A 85 0.66 -17.40 10.94
CA ASN A 85 1.76 -16.74 11.64
C ASN A 85 2.05 -15.35 11.03
N ALA A 86 1.43 -14.30 11.58
CA ALA A 86 1.55 -12.91 11.14
C ALA A 86 2.55 -12.12 12.02
N THR A 87 3.76 -12.65 12.17
CA THR A 87 4.79 -12.10 13.07
C THR A 87 5.93 -11.37 12.36
N SER A 88 5.88 -11.28 11.03
CA SER A 88 6.98 -10.73 10.22
C SER A 88 6.43 -9.87 9.07
N PRO A 89 7.12 -8.78 8.70
CA PRO A 89 6.70 -7.94 7.59
C PRO A 89 6.54 -8.76 6.30
N PRO A 90 5.48 -8.52 5.51
CA PRO A 90 5.27 -9.22 4.25
C PRO A 90 6.25 -8.74 3.17
N ASN A 91 6.34 -9.51 2.09
CA ASN A 91 7.05 -9.08 0.88
C ASN A 91 6.52 -7.73 0.39
N LYS A 92 7.42 -6.89 -0.14
CA LYS A 92 7.05 -5.68 -0.88
C LYS A 92 6.59 -6.09 -2.27
N CYS A 93 5.65 -5.37 -2.87
CA CYS A 93 5.33 -5.57 -4.28
C CYS A 93 6.54 -5.25 -5.16
N LEU A 94 6.66 -5.90 -6.32
CA LEU A 94 7.69 -5.55 -7.30
C LEU A 94 7.61 -4.07 -7.68
N GLN A 95 8.77 -3.40 -7.68
CA GLN A 95 8.89 -1.96 -7.88
C GLN A 95 9.85 -1.69 -9.03
N SER A 96 9.59 -0.63 -9.79
CA SER A 96 10.43 -0.22 -10.92
C SER A 96 11.70 0.54 -10.50
N ASN A 97 12.05 0.60 -9.22
CA ASN A 97 13.32 1.21 -8.82
C ASN A 97 14.51 0.36 -9.28
N LYS A 98 15.68 0.98 -9.49
CA LYS A 98 16.92 0.41 -10.09
C LYS A 98 17.44 -0.91 -9.49
N ARG A 99 16.81 -1.44 -8.43
CA ARG A 99 17.18 -2.71 -7.79
C ARG A 99 16.17 -3.84 -8.00
N GLY A 100 15.02 -3.61 -8.65
CA GLY A 100 14.00 -4.64 -8.87
C GLY A 100 13.59 -5.34 -7.57
N VAL A 101 13.38 -4.55 -6.51
CA VAL A 101 13.05 -5.09 -5.19
C VAL A 101 11.57 -5.46 -5.15
N GLY A 102 11.26 -6.65 -4.65
CA GLY A 102 9.90 -7.07 -4.33
C GLY A 102 9.55 -8.47 -4.81
N ASN A 103 8.28 -8.81 -4.70
CA ASN A 103 7.68 -10.07 -5.14
C ASN A 103 6.29 -9.78 -5.72
N GLU A 104 5.81 -10.61 -6.66
CA GLU A 104 4.42 -10.53 -7.13
C GLU A 104 3.43 -10.95 -6.05
N ASP A 105 3.82 -11.93 -5.22
CA ASP A 105 3.09 -12.30 -4.01
C ASP A 105 3.34 -11.25 -2.92
N CYS A 106 2.51 -10.20 -2.95
CA CYS A 106 2.66 -9.03 -2.09
C CYS A 106 1.35 -8.47 -1.51
N LEU A 107 0.19 -9.08 -1.79
CA LEU A 107 -1.13 -8.56 -1.40
C LEU A 107 -1.48 -8.86 0.07
N TYR A 108 -0.75 -8.19 0.95
CA TYR A 108 -0.83 -8.32 2.40
C TYR A 108 -1.16 -6.98 3.06
N LEU A 109 -1.78 -7.06 4.23
CA LEU A 109 -1.98 -5.94 5.14
C LEU A 109 -1.41 -6.25 6.53
N ASN A 110 -1.21 -5.19 7.29
CA ASN A 110 -0.81 -5.26 8.69
C ASN A 110 -1.87 -4.57 9.54
N VAL A 111 -2.14 -5.11 10.72
CA VAL A 111 -3.05 -4.53 11.70
C VAL A 111 -2.28 -4.25 12.98
N HIS A 112 -2.32 -3.00 13.43
CA HIS A 112 -1.71 -2.55 14.67
C HIS A 112 -2.81 -2.00 15.58
N THR A 113 -2.87 -2.49 16.80
CA THR A 113 -3.92 -2.14 17.75
C THR A 113 -3.31 -1.98 19.16
N PRO A 114 -3.83 -1.07 20.01
CA PRO A 114 -3.42 -1.02 21.41
C PRO A 114 -3.86 -2.30 22.16
N GLU A 115 -3.46 -2.41 23.42
CA GLU A 115 -4.08 -3.39 24.33
C GLU A 115 -5.59 -3.15 24.39
N LEU A 116 -6.35 -4.19 24.09
CA LEU A 116 -7.80 -4.14 24.02
C LEU A 116 -8.43 -4.42 25.39
N SER A 117 -9.42 -3.61 25.74
CA SER A 117 -10.42 -3.94 26.76
C SER A 117 -11.57 -4.75 26.15
N GLN A 118 -12.38 -5.38 27.00
CA GLN A 118 -13.52 -6.16 26.54
C GLN A 118 -14.55 -5.26 25.83
N ASN A 119 -14.89 -5.59 24.59
CA ASN A 119 -15.85 -4.88 23.71
C ASN A 119 -15.36 -3.53 23.14
N ASP A 120 -14.06 -3.30 23.04
CA ASP A 120 -13.53 -2.10 22.38
C ASP A 120 -14.03 -1.96 20.94
N LYS A 121 -14.38 -0.71 20.58
CA LYS A 121 -14.81 -0.26 19.26
C LYS A 121 -14.07 1.03 18.90
N LEU A 122 -12.83 0.86 18.46
CA LEU A 122 -11.90 1.96 18.20
C LEU A 122 -12.08 2.52 16.79
N ASP A 123 -11.73 3.80 16.60
CA ASP A 123 -11.58 4.36 15.25
C ASP A 123 -10.51 3.58 14.48
N VAL A 124 -10.75 3.35 13.20
CA VAL A 124 -9.84 2.63 12.31
C VAL A 124 -9.22 3.61 11.33
N ILE A 125 -7.90 3.66 11.27
CA ILE A 125 -7.15 4.40 10.25
C ILE A 125 -6.65 3.38 9.23
N PHE A 126 -7.11 3.53 7.99
CA PHE A 126 -6.63 2.74 6.85
C PHE A 126 -5.64 3.58 6.04
N LEU A 127 -4.36 3.27 6.17
CA LEU A 127 -3.27 4.03 5.57
C LEU A 127 -2.87 3.44 4.21
N ILE A 128 -3.05 4.25 3.16
CA ILE A 128 -2.61 3.95 1.80
C ILE A 128 -1.29 4.66 1.55
N HIS A 129 -0.22 3.90 1.31
CA HIS A 129 1.10 4.49 1.10
C HIS A 129 1.19 5.20 -0.27
N GLY A 130 1.98 6.28 -0.31
CA GLY A 130 2.41 6.94 -1.55
C GLY A 130 3.59 6.23 -2.21
N GLY A 131 4.25 6.91 -3.15
CA GLY A 131 5.36 6.38 -3.94
C GLY A 131 5.06 6.34 -5.43
N SER A 132 4.41 7.38 -5.96
CA SER A 132 4.18 7.57 -7.40
C SER A 132 3.42 6.44 -8.10
N PHE A 133 2.73 5.58 -7.32
CA PHE A 133 2.18 4.28 -7.76
C PHE A 133 3.23 3.28 -8.28
N GLN A 134 4.53 3.59 -8.23
CA GLN A 134 5.63 2.75 -8.72
C GLN A 134 6.42 2.07 -7.59
N GLU A 135 6.38 2.65 -6.40
CA GLU A 135 7.08 2.17 -5.21
C GLU A 135 6.31 2.41 -3.91
N GLY A 136 6.89 2.03 -2.77
CA GLY A 136 6.24 2.06 -1.45
C GLY A 136 5.84 0.68 -0.90
N PHE A 137 5.53 0.62 0.38
CA PHE A 137 5.09 -0.61 1.05
C PHE A 137 4.41 -0.27 2.38
N GLY A 138 3.45 -1.10 2.82
CA GLY A 138 2.60 -0.84 3.98
C GLY A 138 3.35 -0.77 5.30
N HIS A 139 4.42 -1.55 5.47
CA HIS A 139 5.26 -1.54 6.67
C HIS A 139 6.38 -0.48 6.64
N ARG A 140 6.26 0.56 5.79
CA ARG A 140 7.20 1.70 5.74
C ARG A 140 6.98 2.65 6.93
N HIS A 141 5.72 2.82 7.35
CA HIS A 141 5.35 3.64 8.50
C HIS A 141 4.76 2.73 9.57
N GLY A 142 5.45 2.63 10.70
CA GLY A 142 5.02 1.83 11.83
C GLY A 142 4.00 2.55 12.73
N PRO A 143 3.43 1.83 13.70
CA PRO A 143 2.40 2.34 14.58
C PRO A 143 2.92 3.15 15.78
N GLU A 144 4.24 3.26 15.95
CA GLU A 144 4.87 3.54 17.24
C GLU A 144 4.40 4.85 17.86
N TYR A 145 4.40 5.93 17.09
CA TYR A 145 3.95 7.25 17.56
C TYR A 145 2.42 7.35 17.67
N LEU A 146 1.69 6.71 16.75
CA LEU A 146 0.24 6.85 16.67
C LEU A 146 -0.44 6.14 17.84
N LEU A 147 -0.01 4.92 18.15
CA LEU A 147 -0.55 4.13 19.27
C LEU A 147 -0.09 4.64 20.64
N ASP A 148 1.05 5.35 20.70
CA ASP A 148 1.48 6.07 21.89
C ASP A 148 0.44 7.14 22.29
N GLU A 149 -0.01 7.92 21.31
CA GLU A 149 -0.84 9.12 21.53
C GLU A 149 -2.36 8.84 21.48
N LYS A 150 -2.80 7.80 20.76
CA LYS A 150 -4.22 7.55 20.47
C LYS A 150 -4.58 6.07 20.58
N ASN A 151 -5.77 5.79 21.11
CA ASN A 151 -6.36 4.45 21.06
C ASN A 151 -7.11 4.28 19.73
N VAL A 152 -6.39 3.88 18.69
CA VAL A 152 -6.92 3.65 17.34
C VAL A 152 -6.39 2.33 16.80
N VAL A 153 -7.09 1.73 15.84
CA VAL A 153 -6.56 0.62 15.06
C VAL A 153 -5.95 1.18 13.78
N LEU A 154 -4.66 0.94 13.55
CA LEU A 154 -3.98 1.30 12.31
C LEU A 154 -3.89 0.07 11.41
N VAL A 155 -4.42 0.19 10.20
CA VAL A 155 -4.25 -0.79 9.13
C VAL A 155 -3.34 -0.19 8.06
N THR A 156 -2.25 -0.87 7.74
CA THR A 156 -1.38 -0.53 6.61
C THR A 156 -1.42 -1.66 5.60
N MET A 157 -1.21 -1.38 4.32
CA MET A 157 -1.35 -2.40 3.28
C MET A 157 -0.38 -2.19 2.13
N ASN A 158 -0.11 -3.27 1.41
CA ASN A 158 0.53 -3.24 0.10
C ASN A 158 -0.54 -3.35 -0.99
N TYR A 159 -0.32 -2.73 -2.15
CA TYR A 159 -1.11 -2.91 -3.38
C TYR A 159 -0.16 -3.05 -4.57
N ARG A 160 -0.58 -3.67 -5.69
CA ARG A 160 0.27 -3.78 -6.89
C ARG A 160 0.68 -2.41 -7.42
N LEU A 161 1.92 -2.31 -7.88
CA LEU A 161 2.57 -1.08 -8.31
C LEU A 161 2.95 -1.16 -9.80
N GLY A 162 3.18 0.01 -10.39
CA GLY A 162 3.66 0.21 -11.75
C GLY A 162 2.96 -0.66 -12.79
N VAL A 163 3.74 -1.28 -13.67
CA VAL A 163 3.23 -2.13 -14.75
C VAL A 163 2.29 -3.22 -14.23
N LEU A 164 2.61 -3.87 -13.12
CA LEU A 164 1.78 -4.96 -12.61
C LEU A 164 0.46 -4.49 -11.99
N GLY A 165 0.42 -3.24 -11.50
CA GLY A 165 -0.77 -2.64 -10.87
C GLY A 165 -1.64 -1.82 -11.81
N PHE A 166 -1.09 -1.26 -12.90
CA PHE A 166 -1.76 -0.18 -13.63
C PHE A 166 -1.67 -0.29 -15.16
N LEU A 167 -1.10 -1.36 -15.72
CA LEU A 167 -1.13 -1.59 -17.16
C LEU A 167 -2.58 -1.68 -17.68
N SER A 168 -2.87 -1.02 -18.81
CA SER A 168 -4.22 -0.93 -19.36
C SER A 168 -4.20 -0.82 -20.88
N LEU A 169 -5.05 -1.61 -21.54
CA LEU A 169 -5.39 -1.43 -22.95
C LEU A 169 -6.69 -0.63 -23.15
N GLN A 170 -7.32 -0.20 -22.05
CA GLN A 170 -8.60 0.49 -21.99
C GLN A 170 -9.72 -0.26 -22.73
N ASP A 171 -9.69 -1.59 -22.64
CA ASP A 171 -10.70 -2.51 -23.17
C ASP A 171 -11.09 -3.56 -22.13
N ASP A 172 -11.98 -4.49 -22.51
CA ASP A 172 -12.52 -5.49 -21.58
C ASP A 172 -11.49 -6.58 -21.20
N VAL A 173 -10.37 -6.69 -21.94
CA VAL A 173 -9.34 -7.71 -21.69
C VAL A 173 -8.37 -7.24 -20.62
N LEU A 174 -7.95 -5.97 -20.70
CA LEU A 174 -7.10 -5.31 -19.71
C LEU A 174 -7.63 -3.89 -19.39
N PRO A 175 -8.67 -3.77 -18.54
CA PRO A 175 -9.26 -2.48 -18.20
C PRO A 175 -8.28 -1.57 -17.43
N GLY A 176 -7.45 -2.16 -16.58
CA GLY A 176 -6.49 -1.45 -15.72
C GLY A 176 -6.92 -1.39 -14.25
N ASN A 177 -6.27 -0.50 -13.50
CA ASN A 177 -6.56 -0.19 -12.10
C ASN A 177 -6.49 -1.38 -11.12
N MET A 178 -5.73 -2.42 -11.44
CA MET A 178 -5.53 -3.56 -10.54
C MET A 178 -5.05 -3.12 -9.15
N GLY A 179 -4.14 -2.15 -9.06
CA GLY A 179 -3.66 -1.60 -7.79
C GLY A 179 -4.75 -0.88 -6.97
N LEU A 180 -5.66 -0.13 -7.60
CA LEU A 180 -6.81 0.47 -6.89
C LEU A 180 -7.83 -0.60 -6.46
N LYS A 181 -8.01 -1.65 -7.27
CA LYS A 181 -8.86 -2.79 -6.93
C LYS A 181 -8.28 -3.61 -5.77
N ASP A 182 -6.95 -3.68 -5.65
CA ASP A 182 -6.26 -4.26 -4.49
C ASP A 182 -6.57 -3.48 -3.21
N GLN A 183 -6.48 -2.13 -3.28
CA GLN A 183 -6.86 -1.24 -2.18
C GLN A 183 -8.33 -1.42 -1.77
N LEU A 184 -9.24 -1.52 -2.75
CA LEU A 184 -10.65 -1.80 -2.52
C LEU A 184 -10.87 -3.14 -1.81
N LEU A 185 -10.19 -4.20 -2.25
CA LEU A 185 -10.33 -5.52 -1.64
C LEU A 185 -9.79 -5.55 -0.20
N ALA A 186 -8.67 -4.90 0.07
CA ALA A 186 -8.15 -4.73 1.42
C ALA A 186 -9.13 -3.92 2.30
N LEU A 187 -9.77 -2.88 1.76
CA LEU A 187 -10.78 -2.11 2.49
C LEU A 187 -12.05 -2.94 2.80
N LYS A 188 -12.46 -3.81 1.87
CA LYS A 188 -13.52 -4.82 2.11
C LYS A 188 -13.11 -5.81 3.20
N TRP A 189 -11.85 -6.27 3.18
CA TRP A 189 -11.30 -7.12 4.24
C TRP A 189 -11.37 -6.44 5.60
N VAL A 190 -11.02 -5.15 5.69
CA VAL A 190 -11.12 -4.37 6.95
C VAL A 190 -12.56 -4.34 7.45
N ASN A 191 -13.52 -4.02 6.59
CA ASN A 191 -14.93 -3.98 6.98
C ASN A 191 -15.44 -5.33 7.52
N ALA A 192 -14.95 -6.45 6.96
CA ALA A 192 -15.36 -7.79 7.38
C ALA A 192 -14.65 -8.28 8.65
N ASN A 193 -13.42 -7.82 8.94
CA ASN A 193 -12.55 -8.46 9.95
C ASN A 193 -12.10 -7.55 11.09
N ILE A 194 -12.13 -6.22 10.94
CA ILE A 194 -11.45 -5.31 11.88
C ILE A 194 -12.05 -5.32 13.29
N ALA A 195 -13.32 -5.73 13.44
CA ALA A 195 -13.97 -5.93 14.73
C ALA A 195 -13.25 -6.96 15.61
N ALA A 196 -12.64 -7.99 15.03
CA ALA A 196 -11.85 -8.97 15.77
C ALA A 196 -10.59 -8.37 16.40
N PHE A 197 -10.11 -7.25 15.83
CA PHE A 197 -8.95 -6.50 16.32
C PHE A 197 -9.36 -5.28 17.17
N GLY A 198 -10.63 -5.19 17.59
CA GLY A 198 -11.15 -4.08 18.41
C GLY A 198 -11.49 -2.80 17.63
N GLY A 199 -11.41 -2.82 16.30
CA GLY A 199 -11.79 -1.70 15.45
C GLY A 199 -13.29 -1.67 15.15
N ASP A 200 -13.86 -0.48 14.98
CA ASP A 200 -15.24 -0.32 14.55
C ASP A 200 -15.32 -0.16 13.01
N PRO A 201 -15.91 -1.12 12.27
CA PRO A 201 -16.04 -1.01 10.81
C PRO A 201 -16.91 0.18 10.38
N SER A 202 -17.75 0.72 11.27
CA SER A 202 -18.53 1.95 11.01
C SER A 202 -17.76 3.26 11.23
N ARG A 203 -16.46 3.18 11.57
CA ARG A 203 -15.61 4.34 11.90
C ARG A 203 -14.25 4.28 11.20
N VAL A 204 -14.23 3.82 9.96
CA VAL A 204 -13.03 3.76 9.12
C VAL A 204 -12.70 5.13 8.50
N THR A 205 -11.48 5.59 8.69
CA THR A 205 -10.89 6.80 8.09
C THR A 205 -9.81 6.39 7.10
N LEU A 206 -9.95 6.80 5.84
CA LEU A 206 -8.89 6.62 4.84
C LEU A 206 -7.86 7.74 4.98
N VAL A 207 -6.57 7.40 4.99
CA VAL A 207 -5.48 8.37 5.05
C VAL A 207 -4.42 7.99 4.01
N GLY A 208 -3.88 8.97 3.29
CA GLY A 208 -2.81 8.72 2.34
C GLY A 208 -2.05 9.99 1.97
N CYS A 209 -0.79 9.83 1.57
CA CYS A 209 0.09 10.93 1.17
C CYS A 209 0.55 10.76 -0.28
N SER A 210 0.63 11.86 -1.05
CA SER A 210 1.03 11.86 -2.46
C SER A 210 0.16 10.91 -3.29
N ALA A 211 0.71 9.90 -3.98
CA ALA A 211 -0.05 8.85 -4.66
C ALA A 211 -1.06 8.13 -3.75
N GLY A 212 -0.77 8.02 -2.46
CA GLY A 212 -1.72 7.53 -1.46
C GLY A 212 -2.86 8.52 -1.20
N GLY A 213 -2.60 9.83 -1.22
CA GLY A 213 -3.63 10.88 -1.14
C GLY A 213 -4.53 10.89 -2.37
N ALA A 214 -3.93 10.73 -3.56
CA ALA A 214 -4.68 10.51 -4.80
C ALA A 214 -5.55 9.23 -4.72
N SER A 215 -5.01 8.14 -4.18
CA SER A 215 -5.75 6.89 -3.92
C SER A 215 -6.94 7.11 -2.98
N VAL A 216 -6.77 7.87 -1.89
CA VAL A 216 -7.88 8.26 -1.00
C VAL A 216 -8.96 9.01 -1.78
N HIS A 217 -8.57 9.99 -2.61
CA HIS A 217 -9.54 10.72 -3.43
C HIS A 217 -10.22 9.81 -4.46
N PHE A 218 -9.50 8.86 -5.06
CA PHE A 218 -10.09 7.84 -5.94
C PHE A 218 -11.15 6.99 -5.22
N HIS A 219 -10.95 6.61 -3.97
CA HIS A 219 -11.97 5.95 -3.15
C HIS A 219 -13.17 6.86 -2.84
N VAL A 220 -12.95 8.16 -2.59
CA VAL A 220 -14.04 9.15 -2.46
C VAL A 220 -14.88 9.21 -3.73
N LEU A 221 -14.27 9.09 -4.91
CA LEU A 221 -14.95 9.19 -6.20
C LEU A 221 -15.54 7.86 -6.70
N SER A 222 -15.05 6.72 -6.21
CA SER A 222 -15.49 5.40 -6.67
C SER A 222 -16.79 4.96 -5.98
N SER A 223 -17.80 4.64 -6.79
CA SER A 223 -19.05 4.04 -6.30
C SER A 223 -18.84 2.67 -5.63
N GLN A 224 -17.78 1.94 -6.01
CA GLN A 224 -17.43 0.64 -5.43
C GLN A 224 -16.99 0.73 -3.97
N SER A 225 -16.55 1.91 -3.54
CA SER A 225 -16.06 2.15 -2.18
C SER A 225 -17.17 2.62 -1.23
N LYS A 226 -18.39 2.80 -1.72
CA LYS A 226 -19.51 3.37 -0.96
C LYS A 226 -19.84 2.54 0.27
N GLY A 227 -19.91 3.22 1.42
CA GLY A 227 -20.23 2.61 2.71
C GLY A 227 -19.10 1.84 3.37
N LEU A 228 -17.89 1.79 2.77
CA LEU A 228 -16.74 1.10 3.35
C LEU A 228 -15.85 2.01 4.23
N PHE A 229 -16.04 3.32 4.16
CA PHE A 229 -15.32 4.32 4.93
C PHE A 229 -16.21 5.53 5.24
N HIS A 230 -15.81 6.31 6.24
CA HIS A 230 -16.66 7.32 6.86
C HIS A 230 -15.98 8.69 6.98
N LYS A 231 -14.65 8.74 6.77
CA LYS A 231 -13.84 9.97 6.71
C LYS A 231 -12.68 9.74 5.75
N ALA A 232 -12.17 10.80 5.15
CA ALA A 232 -11.04 10.75 4.24
C ALA A 232 -10.05 11.89 4.51
N VAL A 233 -8.75 11.60 4.43
CA VAL A 233 -7.66 12.56 4.54
C VAL A 233 -6.66 12.33 3.40
N ALA A 234 -6.59 13.28 2.48
CA ALA A 234 -5.67 13.28 1.36
C ALA A 234 -4.57 14.32 1.58
N LEU A 235 -3.36 13.84 1.86
CA LEU A 235 -2.20 14.68 2.15
C LEU A 235 -1.37 14.88 0.87
N SER A 236 -1.21 16.13 0.42
CA SER A 236 -0.39 16.53 -0.74
C SER A 236 -0.64 15.68 -2.00
N GLY A 237 -1.90 15.36 -2.30
CA GLY A 237 -2.24 14.58 -3.49
C GLY A 237 -3.73 14.28 -3.63
N THR A 238 -4.24 14.37 -4.85
CA THR A 238 -5.65 14.16 -5.21
C THR A 238 -5.76 13.51 -6.58
N ALA A 239 -6.92 12.91 -6.90
CA ALA A 239 -7.23 12.41 -8.24
C ALA A 239 -7.26 13.50 -9.35
N LEU A 240 -7.22 14.79 -8.99
CA LEU A 240 -7.19 15.92 -9.94
C LEU A 240 -5.76 16.35 -10.30
N ASN A 241 -4.75 15.82 -9.63
CA ASN A 241 -3.37 16.10 -9.99
C ASN A 241 -3.08 15.51 -11.39
N PRO A 242 -2.28 16.20 -12.23
CA PRO A 242 -2.00 15.75 -13.59
C PRO A 242 -1.24 14.42 -13.61
N TRP A 243 -0.49 14.11 -12.55
CA TRP A 243 0.22 12.85 -12.36
C TRP A 243 -0.64 11.71 -11.78
N ALA A 244 -1.94 11.91 -11.56
CA ALA A 244 -2.80 10.92 -10.92
C ALA A 244 -3.52 9.98 -11.92
N ILE A 245 -3.69 10.39 -13.17
CA ILE A 245 -4.38 9.59 -14.21
C ILE A 245 -3.56 9.59 -15.50
N ASN A 246 -3.36 8.40 -16.07
CA ASN A 246 -2.73 8.21 -17.37
C ASN A 246 -3.74 8.39 -18.50
N ARG A 247 -3.45 9.31 -19.42
CA ARG A 247 -4.29 9.61 -20.60
C ARG A 247 -4.01 8.70 -21.79
N ASP A 248 -2.80 8.13 -21.88
CA ASP A 248 -2.31 7.35 -23.03
C ASP A 248 -1.95 5.91 -22.66
N ALA A 249 -2.71 5.31 -21.75
CA ALA A 249 -2.39 3.99 -21.21
C ALA A 249 -2.29 2.90 -22.28
N ARG A 250 -3.16 2.94 -23.30
CA ARG A 250 -3.10 2.01 -24.42
C ARG A 250 -1.79 2.15 -25.20
N VAL A 251 -1.37 3.38 -25.54
CA VAL A 251 -0.14 3.63 -26.30
C VAL A 251 1.08 3.12 -25.54
N LYS A 252 1.18 3.47 -24.25
CA LYS A 252 2.26 3.01 -23.37
C LYS A 252 2.28 1.50 -23.23
N THR A 253 1.12 0.84 -23.11
CA THR A 253 1.02 -0.62 -23.07
C THR A 253 1.52 -1.26 -24.37
N LEU A 254 1.22 -0.67 -25.53
CA LEU A 254 1.73 -1.15 -26.82
C LEU A 254 3.25 -0.97 -26.93
N GLN A 255 3.80 0.13 -26.43
CA GLN A 255 5.26 0.35 -26.39
C GLN A 255 5.97 -0.66 -25.47
N ILE A 256 5.42 -0.94 -24.28
CA ILE A 256 5.91 -1.99 -23.38
C ILE A 256 5.85 -3.36 -24.08
N SER A 257 4.74 -3.65 -24.77
CA SER A 257 4.54 -4.93 -25.47
C SER A 257 5.57 -5.10 -26.59
N LEU A 258 5.79 -4.05 -27.39
CA LEU A 258 6.80 -4.04 -28.44
C LEU A 258 8.21 -4.22 -27.88
N ALA A 259 8.56 -3.53 -26.79
CA ALA A 259 9.87 -3.63 -26.15
C ALA A 259 10.18 -5.03 -25.58
N LEU A 260 9.14 -5.83 -25.32
CA LEU A 260 9.25 -7.20 -24.82
C LEU A 260 9.02 -8.26 -25.90
N ASP A 261 9.02 -7.88 -27.18
CA ASP A 261 8.74 -8.76 -28.33
C ASP A 261 7.39 -9.49 -28.20
N CYS A 262 6.38 -8.81 -27.65
CA CYS A 262 5.01 -9.28 -27.60
C CYS A 262 4.18 -8.77 -28.79
N PRO A 263 3.11 -9.49 -29.20
CA PRO A 263 2.16 -9.00 -30.19
C PRO A 263 1.59 -7.64 -29.80
N THR A 264 1.10 -6.85 -30.76
CA THR A 264 0.54 -5.51 -30.52
C THR A 264 -0.81 -5.28 -31.21
N ASP A 265 -1.32 -6.28 -31.93
CA ASP A 265 -2.53 -6.23 -32.74
C ASP A 265 -3.77 -6.80 -32.02
N ASN A 266 -3.58 -7.64 -30.99
CA ASN A 266 -4.65 -8.28 -30.25
C ASN A 266 -4.43 -8.22 -28.73
N SER A 267 -5.42 -7.68 -28.00
CA SER A 267 -5.33 -7.47 -26.54
C SER A 267 -5.16 -8.75 -25.74
N GLN A 268 -5.78 -9.85 -26.15
CA GLN A 268 -5.63 -11.14 -25.48
C GLN A 268 -4.22 -11.70 -25.69
N ALA A 269 -3.71 -11.65 -26.92
CA ALA A 269 -2.36 -12.09 -27.25
C ALA A 269 -1.26 -11.24 -26.55
N ILE A 270 -1.49 -9.92 -26.43
CA ILE A 270 -0.64 -9.01 -25.63
C ILE A 270 -0.56 -9.52 -24.18
N VAL A 271 -1.71 -9.71 -23.53
CA VAL A 271 -1.77 -10.08 -22.11
C VAL A 271 -1.18 -11.48 -21.88
N GLU A 272 -1.45 -12.44 -22.77
CA GLU A 272 -0.88 -13.79 -22.69
C GLU A 272 0.64 -13.75 -22.79
N CYS A 273 1.19 -13.04 -23.78
CA CYS A 273 2.64 -12.90 -23.91
C CYS A 273 3.29 -12.23 -22.69
N LEU A 274 2.71 -11.14 -22.17
CA LEU A 274 3.25 -10.44 -21.00
C LEU A 274 3.19 -11.29 -19.71
N ARG A 275 2.26 -12.24 -19.60
CA ARG A 275 2.22 -13.20 -18.49
C ARG A 275 3.35 -14.21 -18.52
N GLU A 276 3.84 -14.56 -19.71
CA GLU A 276 4.95 -15.51 -19.88
C GLU A 276 6.32 -14.90 -19.55
N LYS A 277 6.43 -13.57 -19.60
CA LYS A 277 7.68 -12.86 -19.26
C LYS A 277 7.95 -12.90 -17.75
N PRO A 278 9.22 -12.92 -17.31
CA PRO A 278 9.57 -12.74 -15.90
C PRO A 278 9.04 -11.40 -15.36
N ALA A 279 8.48 -11.42 -14.16
CA ALA A 279 7.78 -10.27 -13.58
C ALA A 279 8.71 -9.06 -13.39
N GLU A 280 9.97 -9.31 -13.06
CA GLU A 280 11.00 -8.29 -12.88
C GLU A 280 11.31 -7.57 -14.19
N ILE A 281 11.34 -8.32 -15.30
CA ILE A 281 11.58 -7.77 -16.64
C ILE A 281 10.40 -6.90 -17.09
N VAL A 282 9.17 -7.36 -16.82
CA VAL A 282 7.94 -6.60 -17.10
C VAL A 282 7.87 -5.34 -16.26
N THR A 283 8.18 -5.42 -14.97
CA THR A 283 8.12 -4.30 -14.03
C THR A 283 9.07 -3.18 -14.44
N ARG A 284 10.27 -3.50 -14.91
CA ARG A 284 11.27 -2.52 -15.37
C ARG A 284 10.84 -1.73 -16.60
N GLN A 285 9.83 -2.16 -17.34
CA GLN A 285 9.39 -1.44 -18.54
C GLN A 285 8.74 -0.08 -18.23
N ALA A 286 8.44 0.24 -16.97
CA ALA A 286 8.08 1.60 -16.59
C ALA A 286 9.25 2.60 -16.83
N GLU A 287 10.51 2.14 -16.86
CA GLU A 287 11.68 2.98 -17.17
C GLU A 287 11.73 3.47 -18.62
N LEU A 288 10.95 2.86 -19.54
CA LEU A 288 10.86 3.32 -20.94
C LEU A 288 10.34 4.75 -21.08
N PHE A 289 9.65 5.24 -20.05
CA PHE A 289 8.98 6.54 -20.04
C PHE A 289 9.64 7.50 -19.06
N VAL A 290 10.93 7.29 -18.76
CA VAL A 290 11.73 8.19 -17.94
C VAL A 290 12.68 8.94 -18.85
N GLU A 291 12.40 10.22 -19.08
CA GLU A 291 13.10 11.13 -19.96
C GLU A 291 13.98 12.10 -19.17
N TYR A 292 13.50 12.66 -18.05
CA TYR A 292 14.27 13.62 -17.24
C TYR A 292 14.16 13.36 -15.73
N LEU A 293 15.29 12.94 -15.12
CA LEU A 293 15.48 12.68 -13.68
C LEU A 293 14.42 11.77 -13.00
N GLY A 294 13.51 11.14 -13.75
CA GLY A 294 12.40 10.37 -13.15
C GLY A 294 11.18 11.20 -12.77
N TYR A 295 11.07 12.47 -13.19
CA TYR A 295 9.86 13.27 -12.94
C TYR A 295 8.62 12.75 -13.67
N ASP A 296 8.85 12.08 -14.79
CA ASP A 296 7.87 11.39 -15.63
C ASP A 296 7.74 9.89 -15.32
N PHE A 297 8.40 9.42 -14.25
CA PHE A 297 8.30 8.04 -13.76
C PHE A 297 6.85 7.63 -13.40
N MET A 298 5.95 8.60 -13.24
CA MET A 298 4.49 8.40 -13.13
C MET A 298 3.83 8.12 -14.49
N ALA A 299 4.43 7.27 -15.32
CA ALA A 299 3.92 6.96 -16.65
C ALA A 299 2.86 5.85 -16.67
N ILE A 300 2.97 4.86 -15.78
CA ILE A 300 2.06 3.71 -15.66
C ILE A 300 1.31 3.78 -14.32
N ILE A 301 0.19 4.51 -14.34
CA ILE A 301 -0.57 4.98 -13.18
C ILE A 301 -2.09 4.75 -13.44
N PRO A 302 -3.01 5.08 -12.53
CA PRO A 302 -4.45 4.85 -12.72
C PRO A 302 -5.00 5.37 -14.05
N VAL A 303 -6.09 4.76 -14.53
CA VAL A 303 -6.76 5.11 -15.79
C VAL A 303 -8.26 5.31 -15.58
N ILE A 304 -8.93 5.97 -16.52
CA ILE A 304 -10.38 5.89 -16.65
C ILE A 304 -10.71 4.60 -17.41
N GLU A 305 -11.32 3.64 -16.71
CA GLU A 305 -11.70 2.35 -17.28
C GLU A 305 -12.89 2.50 -18.22
N LYS A 306 -12.94 1.66 -19.25
CA LYS A 306 -14.19 1.42 -19.97
C LYS A 306 -15.24 0.93 -18.96
N PRO A 307 -16.49 1.43 -18.98
CA PRO A 307 -17.51 1.00 -18.03
C PRO A 307 -17.75 -0.52 -18.05
N HIS A 308 -17.58 -1.18 -16.91
CA HIS A 308 -17.97 -2.57 -16.66
C HIS A 308 -18.33 -2.75 -15.17
N GLU A 309 -18.90 -3.91 -14.80
CA GLU A 309 -19.45 -4.15 -13.45
C GLU A 309 -18.42 -3.96 -12.33
N SER A 310 -17.20 -4.47 -12.50
CA SER A 310 -16.10 -4.35 -11.53
C SER A 310 -15.19 -3.14 -11.73
N ALA A 311 -15.54 -2.20 -12.63
CA ALA A 311 -14.72 -1.02 -12.88
C ALA A 311 -14.58 -0.23 -11.57
N PHE A 312 -13.34 0.14 -11.22
CA PHE A 312 -13.08 0.94 -10.03
C PHE A 312 -13.50 2.39 -10.27
N ILE A 313 -13.12 2.95 -11.43
CA ILE A 313 -13.51 4.29 -11.86
C ILE A 313 -13.64 4.34 -13.39
N SER A 314 -14.80 4.77 -13.88
CA SER A 314 -15.14 4.78 -15.31
C SER A 314 -15.53 6.15 -15.85
N LYS A 315 -15.39 7.19 -15.02
CA LYS A 315 -15.64 8.59 -15.35
C LYS A 315 -14.52 9.46 -14.82
N TRP A 316 -14.26 10.57 -15.51
CA TRP A 316 -13.28 11.54 -15.05
C TRP A 316 -13.65 12.10 -13.67
N PRO A 317 -12.68 12.30 -12.76
CA PRO A 317 -12.92 12.87 -11.43
C PRO A 317 -13.78 14.14 -11.44
N GLU A 318 -13.52 15.05 -12.39
CA GLU A 318 -14.24 16.32 -12.53
C GLU A 318 -15.72 16.09 -12.85
N GLU A 319 -16.03 15.06 -13.64
CA GLU A 319 -17.41 14.68 -13.97
C GLU A 319 -18.13 14.13 -12.73
N ILE A 320 -17.48 13.24 -11.98
CA ILE A 320 -18.04 12.64 -10.76
C ILE A 320 -18.33 13.73 -9.71
N ILE A 321 -17.39 14.66 -9.53
CA ILE A 321 -17.54 15.79 -8.59
C ILE A 321 -18.70 16.70 -9.02
N ARG A 322 -18.71 17.16 -10.28
CA ARG A 322 -19.75 18.08 -10.77
C ARG A 322 -21.15 17.46 -10.79
N SER A 323 -21.24 16.14 -10.96
CA SER A 323 -22.50 15.40 -10.95
C SER A 323 -22.99 15.00 -9.55
N GLY A 324 -22.23 15.28 -8.49
CA GLY A 324 -22.60 14.93 -7.11
C GLY A 324 -22.63 13.41 -6.86
N LEU A 325 -21.85 12.64 -7.63
CA LEU A 325 -21.81 11.17 -7.52
C LEU A 325 -20.75 10.66 -6.54
N ALA A 326 -19.89 11.55 -6.03
CA ALA A 326 -18.86 11.21 -5.03
C ALA A 326 -19.50 10.74 -3.71
N ASN A 327 -18.74 9.96 -2.94
CA ASN A 327 -19.14 9.54 -1.60
C ASN A 327 -19.16 10.76 -0.66
N ASP A 328 -20.32 11.02 -0.06
CA ASP A 328 -20.52 12.14 0.85
C ASP A 328 -20.02 11.80 2.26
N VAL A 329 -18.75 12.13 2.52
CA VAL A 329 -18.09 11.96 3.82
C VAL A 329 -17.24 13.20 4.13
N PRO A 330 -16.94 13.49 5.41
CA PRO A 330 -15.94 14.48 5.78
C PRO A 330 -14.60 14.19 5.08
N PHE A 331 -14.15 15.14 4.26
CA PHE A 331 -12.94 15.02 3.46
C PHE A 331 -11.99 16.18 3.74
N LEU A 332 -10.81 15.86 4.26
CA LEU A 332 -9.72 16.81 4.47
C LEU A 332 -8.69 16.65 3.36
N VAL A 333 -8.36 17.75 2.69
CA VAL A 333 -7.29 17.82 1.69
C VAL A 333 -6.23 18.80 2.20
N THR A 334 -4.96 18.41 2.14
CA THR A 334 -3.85 19.26 2.58
C THR A 334 -2.75 19.33 1.52
N TYR A 335 -1.87 20.31 1.66
CA TYR A 335 -0.62 20.46 0.93
C TYR A 335 0.42 21.02 1.91
N THR A 336 1.71 20.96 1.57
CA THR A 336 2.76 21.68 2.32
C THR A 336 3.10 23.00 1.65
N ASP A 337 3.61 23.98 2.41
CA ASP A 337 3.93 25.32 1.90
C ASP A 337 4.86 25.27 0.66
N ASP A 338 5.71 24.24 0.57
CA ASP A 338 6.69 24.05 -0.48
C ASP A 338 6.66 22.60 -1.06
N ASP A 339 5.49 22.06 -1.44
CA ASP A 339 5.38 20.69 -2.00
C ASP A 339 6.33 20.44 -3.19
N ALA A 340 6.56 21.47 -4.02
CA ALA A 340 7.44 21.39 -5.19
C ALA A 340 8.95 21.38 -4.84
N LEU A 341 9.32 21.66 -3.58
CA LEU A 341 10.73 21.67 -3.17
C LEU A 341 11.37 20.29 -3.38
N PHE A 342 10.59 19.21 -3.17
CA PHE A 342 11.00 17.84 -3.45
C PHE A 342 11.53 17.67 -4.89
N ALA A 343 10.83 18.26 -5.87
CA ALA A 343 11.21 18.21 -7.27
C ALA A 343 12.41 19.14 -7.59
N SER A 344 12.39 20.36 -7.06
CA SER A 344 13.50 21.29 -7.31
C SER A 344 14.81 20.85 -6.65
N ALA A 345 14.76 20.15 -5.51
CA ALA A 345 15.95 19.78 -4.74
C ALA A 345 16.85 18.80 -5.52
N GLU A 346 16.27 17.86 -6.26
CA GLU A 346 17.05 16.92 -7.07
C GLU A 346 17.80 17.63 -8.21
N ILE A 347 17.16 18.64 -8.81
CA ILE A 347 17.76 19.47 -9.86
C ILE A 347 18.90 20.28 -9.26
N PHE A 348 18.65 21.02 -8.18
CA PHE A 348 19.66 21.91 -7.59
C PHE A 348 20.81 21.18 -6.88
N THR A 349 20.64 19.90 -6.50
CA THR A 349 21.72 19.08 -5.95
C THR A 349 22.58 18.39 -7.02
N ASN A 350 22.18 18.46 -8.29
CA ASN A 350 22.95 17.96 -9.44
C ASN A 350 23.27 19.12 -10.42
N SER A 351 24.50 19.64 -10.38
CA SER A 351 24.90 20.78 -11.23
C SER A 351 24.67 20.56 -12.72
N SER A 352 24.82 19.32 -13.19
CA SER A 352 24.58 18.96 -14.60
C SER A 352 23.10 19.05 -14.96
N ALA A 353 22.20 18.73 -14.03
CA ALA A 353 20.76 18.82 -14.24
C ALA A 353 20.28 20.27 -14.36
N VAL A 354 20.87 21.20 -13.61
CA VAL A 354 20.59 22.64 -13.73
C VAL A 354 21.02 23.15 -15.11
N GLU A 355 22.21 22.78 -15.57
CA GLU A 355 22.70 23.16 -16.90
C GLU A 355 21.81 22.59 -18.01
N GLU A 356 21.41 21.33 -17.90
CA GLU A 356 20.50 20.67 -18.84
C GLU A 356 19.11 21.32 -18.88
N LEU A 357 18.53 21.62 -17.71
CA LEU A 357 17.24 22.33 -17.62
C LEU A 357 17.32 23.71 -18.27
N ASN A 358 18.40 24.46 -18.03
CA ASN A 358 18.56 25.79 -18.62
C ASN A 358 18.79 25.72 -20.13
N ALA A 359 19.50 24.69 -20.62
CA ALA A 359 19.79 24.53 -22.04
C ALA A 359 18.56 24.06 -22.84
N ASN A 360 17.71 23.21 -22.24
CA ASN A 360 16.57 22.58 -22.90
C ASN A 360 15.24 22.94 -22.21
N TRP A 361 15.11 24.18 -21.75
CA TRP A 361 13.98 24.64 -20.93
C TRP A 361 12.61 24.36 -21.57
N ASP A 362 12.48 24.66 -22.86
CA ASP A 362 11.21 24.52 -23.58
C ASP A 362 10.81 23.06 -23.83
N ASP A 363 11.77 22.12 -23.76
CA ASP A 363 11.52 20.68 -23.90
C ASP A 363 11.27 20.01 -22.55
N ILE A 364 12.03 20.37 -21.50
CA ILE A 364 11.98 19.72 -20.19
C ILE A 364 10.85 20.25 -19.31
N LEU A 365 10.58 21.55 -19.33
CA LEU A 365 9.57 22.15 -18.45
C LEU A 365 8.16 21.55 -18.67
N PRO A 366 7.69 21.33 -19.91
CA PRO A 366 6.40 20.68 -20.14
C PRO A 366 6.31 19.25 -19.60
N ILE A 367 7.42 18.49 -19.63
CA ILE A 367 7.50 17.13 -19.05
C ILE A 367 7.35 17.22 -17.53
N MET A 368 8.15 18.08 -16.87
CA MET A 368 8.12 18.25 -15.42
C MET A 368 6.78 18.73 -14.87
N LEU A 369 6.09 19.60 -15.62
CA LEU A 369 4.80 20.17 -15.22
C LEU A 369 3.60 19.39 -15.77
N PHE A 370 3.83 18.28 -16.47
CA PHE A 370 2.79 17.46 -17.08
C PHE A 370 1.88 18.24 -18.05
N TYR A 371 2.44 19.20 -18.79
CA TYR A 371 1.72 19.96 -19.82
C TYR A 371 1.61 19.23 -21.17
N GLN A 372 2.51 18.28 -21.45
CA GLN A 372 2.57 17.53 -22.71
C GLN A 372 1.64 16.29 -22.76
N GLN A 373 0.65 16.20 -21.86
CA GLN A 373 -0.27 15.06 -21.82
C GLN A 373 -1.41 15.14 -22.83
#